data_AF-A0A2P7BNB0-F1
#
_entry.id   AF-A0A2P7BNB0-F1
#
_cell.length_a   1.000
_cell.length_b   1.000
_cell.length_c   1.000
_cell.angle_alpha   90.00
_cell.angle_beta   90.00
_cell.angle_gamma   90.00
#
_symmetry.space_group_name_H-M   'P 1'
#
loop_
_entity.id
_entity.type
_entity.pdbx_description
1 polymer ?
#
loop_
_entity_poly.entity_id
_entity_poly.type
_entity_poly.pdbx_seq_one_letter_code
_entity_poly.pdbx_strand_id
1 'polypeptide(L)'
;MGRFSIVKMLVPSVAILLGAVLVASPVWPDPSMVVAVANFDFLDTSGEIKNQKDTHDRRLTALSDYLRQQLSGSGKLEIVDLPCQSAQCTATDPGFEKLSEQAKQAGARFLIIGIVKKTSTLIGWIEYSVLGVDDQRAICGELVSYRDDTDESWRRAARFSASQILKRCAFGVPAQ
;
A
#
# COMPACT_ATOMS: atom_id res chain seq x y z
N MET A 1 -57.00 -78.22 18.53
CA MET A 1 -55.83 -77.89 17.68
C MET A 1 -56.18 -76.59 16.96
N GLY A 2 -55.79 -75.42 17.43
CA GLY A 2 -54.43 -74.87 17.45
C GLY A 2 -54.51 -73.52 16.73
N ARG A 3 -54.93 -72.46 17.44
CA ARG A 3 -55.16 -71.13 16.87
C ARG A 3 -53.96 -70.25 17.23
N PHE A 4 -53.14 -69.94 16.23
CA PHE A 4 -51.97 -69.08 16.33
C PHE A 4 -52.39 -67.64 16.68
N SER A 5 -51.70 -67.01 17.63
CA SER A 5 -51.69 -65.55 17.79
C SER A 5 -50.26 -65.04 17.62
N ILE A 6 -50.10 -64.17 16.63
CA ILE A 6 -48.87 -63.51 16.22
C ILE A 6 -48.64 -62.34 17.19
N VAL A 7 -47.58 -62.41 17.99
CA VAL A 7 -47.12 -61.27 18.79
C VAL A 7 -46.26 -60.38 17.90
N LYS A 8 -46.71 -59.14 17.70
CA LYS A 8 -46.10 -58.12 16.86
C LYS A 8 -44.91 -57.51 17.62
N MET A 9 -43.68 -57.86 17.25
CA MET A 9 -42.47 -57.20 17.76
C MET A 9 -42.38 -55.79 17.19
N LEU A 10 -42.46 -54.78 18.06
CA LEU A 10 -42.11 -53.40 17.77
C LEU A 10 -40.60 -53.22 17.94
N VAL A 11 -39.91 -52.91 16.83
CA VAL A 11 -38.50 -52.51 16.80
C VAL A 11 -38.42 -51.00 17.05
N PRO A 12 -37.63 -50.50 18.02
CA PRO A 12 -37.40 -49.07 18.16
C PRO A 12 -36.29 -48.64 17.18
N SER A 13 -36.66 -47.81 16.20
CA SER A 13 -35.70 -47.14 15.32
C SER A 13 -34.97 -46.04 16.09
N VAL A 14 -33.69 -46.25 16.36
CA VAL A 14 -32.79 -45.20 16.88
C VAL A 14 -32.28 -44.37 15.70
N ALA A 15 -32.79 -43.14 15.56
CA ALA A 15 -32.30 -42.18 14.59
C ALA A 15 -31.01 -41.53 15.11
N ILE A 16 -29.87 -41.86 14.50
CA ILE A 16 -28.58 -41.23 14.78
C ILE A 16 -28.53 -39.92 13.98
N LEU A 17 -28.71 -38.78 14.65
CA LEU A 17 -28.45 -37.46 14.09
C LEU A 17 -26.94 -37.21 14.05
N LEU A 18 -26.30 -37.36 12.88
CA LEU A 18 -24.95 -36.86 12.64
C LEU A 18 -25.00 -35.32 12.58
N GLY A 19 -24.68 -34.66 13.69
CA GLY A 19 -24.44 -33.22 13.70
C GLY A 19 -23.14 -32.89 12.97
N ALA A 20 -23.24 -32.17 11.85
CA ALA A 20 -22.08 -31.61 11.17
C ALA A 20 -21.50 -30.47 12.02
N VAL A 21 -20.39 -30.73 12.71
CA VAL A 21 -19.62 -29.69 13.41
C VAL A 21 -18.83 -28.90 12.37
N LEU A 22 -19.31 -27.69 12.04
CA LEU A 22 -18.54 -26.71 11.27
C LEU A 22 -17.37 -26.25 12.14
N VAL A 23 -16.19 -26.84 11.92
CA VAL A 23 -14.94 -26.37 12.50
C VAL A 23 -14.56 -25.08 11.77
N ALA A 24 -14.91 -23.93 12.35
CA ALA A 24 -14.45 -22.64 11.88
C ALA A 24 -12.93 -22.59 12.06
N SER A 25 -12.18 -22.69 10.96
CA SER A 25 -10.74 -22.48 11.00
C SER A 25 -10.49 -20.99 11.31
N PRO A 26 -9.58 -20.66 12.24
CA PRO A 26 -9.19 -19.27 12.45
C PRO A 26 -8.59 -18.72 11.15
N VAL A 27 -9.21 -17.69 10.60
CA VAL A 27 -8.63 -16.89 9.51
C VAL A 27 -7.59 -16.00 10.17
N TRP A 28 -6.33 -16.42 10.13
CA TRP A 28 -5.22 -15.54 10.49
C TRP A 28 -5.10 -14.48 9.40
N PRO A 29 -5.05 -13.18 9.73
CA PRO A 29 -4.69 -12.17 8.76
C PRO A 29 -3.35 -12.55 8.14
N ASP A 30 -3.25 -12.50 6.82
CA ASP A 30 -1.94 -12.52 6.17
C ASP A 30 -1.13 -11.35 6.74
N PRO A 31 0.08 -11.55 7.29
CA PRO A 31 0.87 -10.47 7.86
C PRO A 31 0.94 -9.31 6.86
N SER A 32 0.50 -8.13 7.31
CA SER A 32 0.57 -6.91 6.51
C SER A 32 2.01 -6.67 6.06
N MET A 33 2.19 -6.33 4.79
CA MET A 33 3.52 -6.01 4.28
C MET A 33 3.94 -4.65 4.86
N VAL A 34 5.07 -4.65 5.56
CA VAL A 34 5.64 -3.46 6.20
C VAL A 34 6.39 -2.63 5.16
N VAL A 35 5.97 -1.39 4.97
CA VAL A 35 6.44 -0.49 3.91
C VAL A 35 6.79 0.87 4.49
N ALA A 36 7.96 1.38 4.14
CA ALA A 36 8.34 2.76 4.40
C ALA A 36 8.00 3.64 3.19
N VAL A 37 7.60 4.89 3.44
CA VAL A 37 7.33 5.87 2.38
C VAL A 37 8.18 7.12 2.62
N ALA A 38 9.13 7.36 1.72
CA ALA A 38 9.93 8.58 1.72
C ALA A 38 9.09 9.81 1.38
N ASN A 39 9.59 11.00 1.73
CA ASN A 39 9.10 12.23 1.13
C ASN A 39 9.46 12.25 -0.36
N PHE A 40 8.69 12.97 -1.15
CA PHE A 40 8.89 13.03 -2.60
C PHE A 40 9.83 14.17 -2.94
N ASP A 41 10.67 13.98 -3.95
CA ASP A 41 11.45 15.04 -4.56
C ASP A 41 10.54 15.97 -5.40
N PHE A 42 11.03 17.16 -5.72
CA PHE A 42 10.33 18.10 -6.61
C PHE A 42 11.28 18.66 -7.68
N LEU A 43 10.81 18.66 -8.92
CA LEU A 43 11.51 19.21 -10.07
C LEU A 43 10.57 20.11 -10.87
N ASP A 44 10.85 21.42 -10.91
CA ASP A 44 10.14 22.37 -11.76
C ASP A 44 10.98 22.71 -13.00
N THR A 45 10.47 22.33 -14.17
CA THR A 45 11.04 22.66 -15.49
C THR A 45 10.10 23.54 -16.32
N SER A 46 9.06 24.13 -15.70
CA SER A 46 8.02 24.89 -16.39
C SER A 46 8.49 26.23 -16.95
N GLY A 47 9.61 26.77 -16.49
CA GLY A 47 10.12 28.09 -16.90
C GLY A 47 9.27 29.27 -16.39
N GLU A 48 8.38 29.03 -15.43
CA GLU A 48 7.58 30.09 -14.83
C GLU A 48 8.46 31.08 -14.03
N ILE A 49 8.24 32.38 -14.25
CA ILE A 49 9.00 33.44 -13.57
C ILE A 49 8.58 33.61 -12.11
N LYS A 50 7.33 33.24 -11.77
CA LYS A 50 6.79 33.39 -10.43
C LYS A 50 7.45 32.37 -9.49
N ASN A 51 8.08 32.85 -8.42
CA ASN A 51 8.53 31.99 -7.35
C ASN A 51 7.32 31.42 -6.58
N GLN A 52 7.20 30.10 -6.56
CA GLN A 52 6.10 29.36 -5.92
C GLN A 52 6.61 28.31 -4.92
N LYS A 53 7.90 28.39 -4.54
CA LYS A 53 8.59 27.41 -3.72
C LYS A 53 7.79 27.02 -2.46
N ASP A 54 7.39 27.99 -1.64
CA ASP A 54 6.68 27.70 -0.38
C ASP A 54 5.34 26.99 -0.61
N THR A 55 4.65 27.33 -1.71
CA THR A 55 3.39 26.67 -2.09
C THR A 55 3.64 25.23 -2.51
N HIS A 56 4.67 24.98 -3.33
CA HIS A 56 5.03 23.65 -3.79
C HIS A 56 5.59 22.78 -2.67
N ASP A 57 6.42 23.32 -1.79
CA ASP A 57 6.93 22.62 -0.60
C ASP A 57 5.77 22.14 0.28
N ARG A 58 4.80 23.02 0.58
CA ARG A 58 3.59 22.64 1.34
C ARG A 58 2.79 21.54 0.64
N ARG A 59 2.60 21.65 -0.68
CA ARG A 59 1.85 20.64 -1.46
C ARG A 59 2.58 19.31 -1.50
N LEU A 60 3.90 19.31 -1.56
CA LEU A 60 4.73 18.12 -1.58
C LEU A 60 4.63 17.36 -0.26
N THR A 61 4.72 18.08 0.87
CA THR A 61 4.44 17.49 2.20
C THR A 61 3.04 16.90 2.26
N ALA A 62 2.01 17.67 1.88
CA ALA A 62 0.63 17.20 1.88
C ALA A 62 0.40 15.99 0.96
N LEU A 63 1.11 15.93 -0.18
CA LEU A 63 1.08 14.81 -1.11
C LEU A 63 1.66 13.55 -0.48
N SER A 64 2.84 13.62 0.14
CA SER A 64 3.47 12.47 0.80
C SER A 64 2.64 11.98 1.99
N ASP A 65 2.10 12.88 2.82
CA ASP A 65 1.26 12.52 3.96
C ASP A 65 -0.06 11.89 3.53
N TYR A 66 -0.69 12.46 2.50
CA TYR A 66 -1.93 11.90 1.97
C TYR A 66 -1.69 10.54 1.32
N LEU A 67 -0.57 10.34 0.61
CA LEU A 67 -0.19 9.03 0.07
C LEU A 67 -0.06 7.99 1.19
N ARG A 68 0.67 8.31 2.27
CA ARG A 68 0.81 7.44 3.45
C ARG A 68 -0.56 7.08 4.04
N GLN A 69 -1.44 8.07 4.21
CA GLN A 69 -2.79 7.86 4.73
C GLN A 69 -3.63 6.93 3.83
N GLN A 70 -3.55 7.08 2.51
CA GLN A 70 -4.30 6.20 1.58
C GLN A 70 -3.77 4.77 1.59
N LEU A 71 -2.45 4.60 1.69
CA LEU A 71 -1.82 3.28 1.75
C LEU A 71 -2.13 2.56 3.07
N SER A 72 -1.99 3.23 4.21
CA SER A 72 -2.30 2.67 5.53
C SER A 72 -3.80 2.40 5.70
N GLY A 73 -4.65 3.33 5.25
CA GLY A 73 -6.11 3.19 5.28
C GLY A 73 -6.66 2.05 4.41
N SER A 74 -5.86 1.46 3.54
CA SER A 74 -6.25 0.30 2.73
C SER A 74 -6.35 -1.01 3.53
N GLY A 75 -5.70 -1.08 4.70
CA GLY A 75 -5.57 -2.31 5.49
C GLY A 75 -4.67 -3.40 4.89
N LYS A 76 -4.05 -3.15 3.73
CA LYS A 76 -3.17 -4.12 3.05
C LYS A 76 -1.69 -3.96 3.41
N LEU A 77 -1.30 -2.75 3.80
CA LEU A 77 0.09 -2.37 4.09
C LEU A 77 0.16 -1.78 5.49
N GLU A 78 1.22 -2.14 6.20
CA GLU A 78 1.62 -1.46 7.43
C GLU A 78 2.65 -0.38 7.05
N ILE A 79 2.31 0.89 7.26
CA ILE A 79 3.21 1.99 6.93
C ILE A 79 4.03 2.34 8.16
N VAL A 80 5.35 2.24 8.04
CA VAL A 80 6.30 2.62 9.10
C VAL A 80 6.98 3.94 8.80
N ASP A 81 7.31 4.65 9.86
CA ASP A 81 7.94 5.95 9.81
C ASP A 81 9.45 5.82 9.55
N LEU A 82 9.97 6.70 8.69
CA LEU A 82 11.41 6.82 8.48
C LEU A 82 12.01 7.76 9.54
N PRO A 83 13.17 7.42 10.13
CA PRO A 83 13.88 8.29 11.07
C PRO A 83 14.15 9.72 10.57
N CYS A 84 14.30 9.93 9.26
CA CYS A 84 14.61 11.24 8.69
C CYS A 84 13.40 12.17 8.45
N GLN A 85 12.19 11.80 8.89
CA GLN A 85 10.86 12.33 8.50
C GLN A 85 10.65 13.85 8.36
N SER A 86 11.61 14.68 8.74
CA SER A 86 11.73 16.07 8.29
C SER A 86 11.65 16.24 6.76
N ALA A 87 11.55 17.48 6.29
CA ALA A 87 11.36 17.81 4.87
C ALA A 87 12.45 17.24 3.92
N GLN A 88 13.61 16.81 4.42
CA GLN A 88 14.74 16.28 3.64
C GLN A 88 14.91 14.76 3.79
N CYS A 89 13.85 14.02 3.48
CA CYS A 89 13.81 12.56 3.60
C CYS A 89 13.40 11.95 2.24
N THR A 90 14.17 12.28 1.20
CA THR A 90 13.89 11.99 -0.21
C THR A 90 15.02 11.17 -0.86
N ALA A 91 14.80 10.74 -2.11
CA ALA A 91 15.79 9.96 -2.84
C ALA A 91 17.04 10.77 -3.23
N THR A 92 16.95 12.11 -3.19
CA THR A 92 18.08 13.03 -3.41
C THR A 92 18.83 13.33 -2.12
N ASP A 93 18.13 13.48 -0.99
CA ASP A 93 18.71 13.86 0.31
C ASP A 93 17.90 13.19 1.43
N PRO A 94 18.48 12.26 2.22
CA PRO A 94 19.91 11.92 2.29
C PRO A 94 20.41 10.99 1.17
N GLY A 95 19.55 10.63 0.23
CA GLY A 95 19.89 9.69 -0.83
C GLY A 95 19.26 8.31 -0.64
N PHE A 96 19.08 7.59 -1.73
CA PHE A 96 18.39 6.31 -1.76
C PHE A 96 19.02 5.21 -0.88
N GLU A 97 20.35 5.12 -0.84
CA GLU A 97 21.07 4.14 -0.01
C GLU A 97 20.73 4.36 1.47
N LYS A 98 20.82 5.62 1.93
CA LYS A 98 20.54 5.96 3.31
C LYS A 98 19.08 5.73 3.70
N LEU A 99 18.14 6.06 2.79
CA LEU A 99 16.73 5.76 2.99
C LEU A 99 16.47 4.26 3.11
N SER A 100 17.14 3.43 2.31
CA SER A 100 16.99 1.97 2.34
C SER A 100 17.48 1.39 3.67
N GLU A 101 18.64 1.86 4.18
CA GLU A 101 19.13 1.49 5.51
C GLU A 101 18.12 1.85 6.61
N GLN A 102 17.58 3.06 6.55
CA GLN A 102 16.62 3.57 7.52
C GLN A 102 15.29 2.83 7.46
N ALA A 103 14.80 2.52 6.26
CA ALA A 103 13.61 1.69 6.06
C ALA A 103 13.81 0.30 6.68
N LYS A 104 14.98 -0.31 6.45
CA LYS A 104 15.34 -1.60 7.05
C LYS A 104 15.42 -1.53 8.58
N GLN A 105 16.00 -0.47 9.13
CA GLN A 105 16.05 -0.25 10.59
C GLN A 105 14.65 -0.07 11.20
N ALA A 106 13.72 0.54 10.46
CA ALA A 106 12.32 0.67 10.83
C ALA A 106 11.49 -0.62 10.61
N GLY A 107 12.11 -1.71 10.15
CA GLY A 107 11.44 -2.99 9.91
C GLY A 107 10.68 -3.08 8.58
N ALA A 108 10.79 -2.08 7.70
CA ALA A 108 10.19 -2.13 6.39
C ALA A 108 10.87 -3.19 5.50
N ARG A 109 10.07 -3.86 4.67
CA ARG A 109 10.56 -4.75 3.60
C ARG A 109 10.66 -4.04 2.26
N PHE A 110 9.88 -2.98 2.10
CA PHE A 110 9.85 -2.16 0.89
C PHE A 110 9.94 -0.67 1.23
N LEU A 111 10.54 0.08 0.32
CA LEU A 111 10.63 1.52 0.37
C LEU A 111 9.95 2.12 -0.87
N ILE A 112 9.06 3.08 -0.65
CA ILE A 112 8.46 3.89 -1.73
C ILE A 112 9.20 5.21 -1.79
N ILE A 113 9.71 5.53 -2.98
CA ILE A 113 10.29 6.83 -3.32
C ILE A 113 9.52 7.44 -4.50
N GLY A 114 9.62 8.75 -4.68
CA GLY A 114 9.07 9.40 -5.86
C GLY A 114 9.48 10.85 -6.03
N ILE A 115 9.08 11.41 -7.16
CA ILE A 115 9.34 12.79 -7.56
C ILE A 115 8.10 13.37 -8.22
N VAL A 116 7.77 14.61 -7.87
CA VAL A 116 6.79 15.42 -8.59
C VAL A 116 7.54 16.28 -9.62
N LYS A 117 7.20 16.12 -10.89
CA LYS A 117 7.78 16.90 -12.00
C LYS A 117 6.76 17.88 -12.54
N LYS A 118 6.99 19.17 -12.33
CA LYS A 118 6.16 20.24 -12.89
C LYS A 118 6.75 20.69 -14.22
N THR A 119 6.05 20.44 -15.32
CA THR A 119 6.50 20.79 -16.67
C THR A 119 5.78 22.04 -17.20
N SER A 120 4.63 22.41 -16.62
CA SER A 120 3.86 23.62 -16.98
C SER A 120 2.85 23.95 -15.87
N THR A 121 2.08 25.03 -16.02
CA THR A 121 0.91 25.34 -15.19
C THR A 121 -0.20 24.28 -15.28
N LEU A 122 -0.30 23.59 -16.42
CA LEU A 122 -1.40 22.68 -16.73
C LEU A 122 -1.05 21.21 -16.54
N ILE A 123 0.18 20.79 -16.78
CA ILE A 123 0.59 19.38 -16.79
C ILE A 123 1.72 19.17 -15.78
N GLY A 124 1.46 18.27 -14.83
CA GLY A 124 2.43 17.74 -13.88
C GLY A 124 2.51 16.22 -13.95
N TRP A 125 3.57 15.67 -13.36
CA TRP A 125 3.80 14.24 -13.29
C TRP A 125 4.17 13.83 -11.86
N ILE A 126 3.73 12.64 -11.45
CA ILE A 126 4.28 11.92 -10.31
C ILE A 126 4.98 10.69 -10.87
N GLU A 127 6.29 10.59 -10.65
CA GLU A 127 7.02 9.36 -10.86
C GLU A 127 7.29 8.71 -9.51
N TYR A 128 6.99 7.43 -9.37
CA TYR A 128 7.29 6.68 -8.15
C TYR A 128 7.88 5.31 -8.47
N SER A 129 8.64 4.79 -7.50
CA SER A 129 9.20 3.43 -7.51
C SER A 129 9.00 2.79 -6.14
N VAL A 130 8.69 1.49 -6.14
CA VAL A 130 8.65 0.67 -4.93
C VAL A 130 9.79 -0.33 -5.00
N LEU A 131 10.64 -0.30 -3.98
CA LEU A 131 11.95 -0.94 -3.99
C LEU A 131 12.03 -1.94 -2.84
N GLY A 132 12.62 -3.11 -3.07
CA GLY A 132 13.01 -4.02 -1.99
C GLY A 132 14.15 -3.39 -1.18
N VAL A 133 14.08 -3.39 0.15
CA VAL A 133 15.13 -2.75 0.98
C VAL A 133 16.44 -3.54 1.00
N ASP A 134 16.38 -4.86 0.76
CA ASP A 134 17.55 -5.74 0.84
C ASP A 134 18.37 -5.77 -0.45
N ASP A 135 17.69 -5.82 -1.60
CA ASP A 135 18.33 -5.92 -2.92
C ASP A 135 18.24 -4.62 -3.73
N GLN A 136 17.53 -3.61 -3.20
CA GLN A 136 17.35 -2.31 -3.81
C GLN A 136 16.69 -2.35 -5.21
N ARG A 137 16.06 -3.48 -5.57
CA ARG A 137 15.42 -3.64 -6.88
C ARG A 137 14.00 -3.12 -6.86
N ALA A 138 13.62 -2.45 -7.94
CA ALA A 138 12.25 -2.04 -8.14
C ALA A 138 11.34 -3.25 -8.42
N ILE A 139 10.29 -3.39 -7.61
CA ILE A 139 9.22 -4.37 -7.86
C ILE A 139 8.10 -3.79 -8.73
N CYS A 140 7.97 -2.46 -8.74
CA CYS A 140 7.07 -1.71 -9.60
C CYS A 140 7.47 -0.23 -9.61
N GLY A 141 6.91 0.52 -10.56
CA GLY A 141 6.98 1.97 -10.63
C GLY A 141 6.12 2.46 -11.77
N GLU A 142 5.73 3.73 -11.72
CA GLU A 142 4.91 4.33 -12.78
C GLU A 142 5.15 5.84 -12.87
N LEU A 143 4.96 6.36 -14.07
CA LEU A 143 4.87 7.79 -14.35
C LEU A 143 3.40 8.17 -14.58
N VAL A 144 2.83 8.88 -13.62
CA VAL A 144 1.42 9.31 -13.61
C VAL A 144 1.34 10.77 -14.02
N SER A 145 0.61 11.09 -15.09
CA SER A 145 0.28 12.49 -15.41
C SER A 145 -0.94 12.97 -14.62
N TYR A 146 -0.94 14.24 -14.25
CA TYR A 146 -2.10 14.93 -13.72
C TYR A 146 -2.19 16.34 -14.30
N ARG A 147 -3.38 16.92 -14.19
CA ARG A 147 -3.67 18.27 -14.71
C ARG A 147 -3.89 19.27 -13.58
N ASP A 148 -3.53 20.52 -13.86
CA ASP A 148 -3.54 21.69 -12.98
C ASP A 148 -2.51 21.68 -11.85
N ASP A 149 -2.17 22.87 -11.34
CA ASP A 149 -1.28 23.06 -10.19
C ASP A 149 -2.06 23.66 -8.99
N THR A 150 -2.94 22.84 -8.41
CA THR A 150 -3.79 23.18 -7.26
C THR A 150 -3.65 22.13 -6.16
N ASP A 151 -4.05 22.47 -4.94
CA ASP A 151 -4.04 21.52 -3.82
C ASP A 151 -4.92 20.28 -4.13
N GLU A 152 -6.06 20.48 -4.79
CA GLU A 152 -6.95 19.39 -5.17
C GLU A 152 -6.38 18.51 -6.29
N SER A 153 -5.68 19.08 -7.28
CA SER A 153 -5.05 18.26 -8.33
C SER A 153 -3.93 17.38 -7.76
N TRP A 154 -3.10 17.92 -6.88
CA TRP A 154 -2.04 17.16 -6.20
C TRP A 154 -2.62 16.07 -5.29
N ARG A 155 -3.69 16.37 -4.54
CA ARG A 155 -4.38 15.38 -3.70
C ARG A 155 -4.98 14.23 -4.52
N ARG A 156 -5.63 14.54 -5.65
CA ARG A 156 -6.18 13.52 -6.56
C ARG A 156 -5.08 12.67 -7.20
N ALA A 157 -3.96 13.30 -7.56
CA ALA A 157 -2.80 12.60 -8.09
C ALA A 157 -2.21 11.61 -7.06
N ALA A 158 -2.03 12.04 -5.80
CA ALA A 158 -1.64 11.14 -4.71
C ALA A 158 -2.61 9.97 -4.51
N ARG A 159 -3.92 10.24 -4.48
CA ARG A 159 -4.94 9.17 -4.37
C ARG A 159 -4.79 8.14 -5.48
N PHE A 160 -4.63 8.63 -6.71
CA PHE A 160 -4.48 7.77 -7.88
C PHE A 160 -3.21 6.94 -7.78
N SER A 161 -2.07 7.55 -7.45
CA SER A 161 -0.79 6.84 -7.26
C SER A 161 -0.89 5.77 -6.17
N ALA A 162 -1.51 6.06 -5.01
CA ALA A 162 -1.76 5.05 -3.98
C ALA A 162 -2.58 3.88 -4.52
N SER A 163 -3.64 4.15 -5.27
CA SER A 163 -4.44 3.11 -5.93
C SER A 163 -3.60 2.27 -6.91
N GLN A 164 -2.69 2.88 -7.68
CA GLN A 164 -1.82 2.14 -8.59
C GLN A 164 -0.85 1.25 -7.83
N ILE A 165 -0.22 1.76 -6.77
CA ILE A 165 0.69 1.00 -5.91
C ILE A 165 -0.03 -0.25 -5.36
N LEU A 166 -1.21 -0.07 -4.77
CA LEU A 166 -1.99 -1.16 -4.16
C LEU A 166 -2.51 -2.19 -5.16
N LYS A 167 -2.64 -1.83 -6.45
CA LYS A 167 -3.16 -2.71 -7.50
C LYS A 167 -2.08 -3.43 -8.26
N ARG A 168 -0.91 -2.81 -8.46
CA ARG A 168 0.10 -3.26 -9.42
C ARG A 168 1.36 -3.82 -8.77
N CYS A 169 1.67 -3.40 -7.54
CA CYS A 169 2.92 -3.79 -6.89
C CYS A 169 2.75 -5.13 -6.16
N ALA A 170 3.56 -6.11 -6.54
CA ALA A 170 3.54 -7.46 -5.98
C ALA A 170 4.32 -7.53 -4.67
N PHE A 171 3.78 -6.92 -3.61
CA PHE A 171 4.37 -7.03 -2.27
C PHE A 171 4.37 -8.50 -1.80
N GLY A 172 5.54 -9.06 -1.48
CA GLY A 172 5.66 -10.42 -0.95
C GLY A 172 5.83 -11.55 -1.97
N VAL A 173 5.84 -11.26 -3.28
CA VAL A 173 6.19 -12.25 -4.31
C VAL A 173 7.70 -12.15 -4.58
N PRO A 174 8.48 -13.25 -4.47
CA PRO A 174 9.89 -13.24 -4.83
C PRO A 174 10.05 -12.79 -6.28
N ALA A 175 11.01 -11.89 -6.54
CA ALA A 175 11.39 -11.55 -7.90
C ALA A 175 11.86 -12.84 -8.61
N GLN A 176 11.17 -13.19 -9.70
CA GLN A 176 11.59 -14.26 -10.61
C GLN A 176 12.83 -13.85 -11.41
#